data_AF-A0A416EQX2-F1
#
_entry.id   AF-A0A416EQX2-F1
#
_cell.length_a   1.000
_cell.length_b   1.000
_cell.length_c   1.000
_cell.angle_alpha   90.00
_cell.angle_beta   90.00
_cell.angle_gamma   90.00
#
_symmetry.space_group_name_H-M   'P 1'
#
loop_
_entity.id
_entity.type
_entity.pdbx_description
1 polymer ?
#
loop_
_entity_poly.entity_id
_entity_poly.type
_entity_poly.pdbx_seq_one_letter_code
_entity_poly.pdbx_strand_id
1 'polypeptide(L)'
;MIRFYWEVYKVNRNEYLEILDRQLRRLPADDREKAMEYYREYFDEAGPEQEEAAVEELGDPREVARQLITGLAVKKLDQPEKSAKKGLSALWVIILAIFAAPFGLPLAFGVALVIMAACLCAALFVGCILLAGVCLIAGGALSVLVGIYLLFMQPAGALANLGLGLMCTGIGILVLYASIKMGKWCGRRLSAWLKKRLAKNKG
;
A
#
# COMPACT_ATOMS: atom_id res chain seq x y z
N MET A 1 -47.04 14.81 -30.89
CA MET A 1 -47.77 16.11 -30.85
C MET A 1 -46.85 17.33 -30.76
N ILE A 2 -45.51 17.18 -30.74
CA ILE A 2 -44.55 18.30 -30.56
C ILE A 2 -44.05 18.84 -31.91
N ARG A 3 -44.01 18.00 -32.95
CA ARG A 3 -43.58 18.34 -34.33
C ARG A 3 -44.40 19.45 -35.02
N PHE A 4 -45.57 19.82 -34.46
CA PHE A 4 -46.50 20.79 -35.06
C PHE A 4 -46.30 22.22 -34.54
N TYR A 5 -45.55 22.42 -33.45
CA TYR A 5 -45.36 23.76 -32.86
C TYR A 5 -44.19 24.54 -33.50
N TRP A 6 -43.26 23.84 -34.17
CA TRP A 6 -42.07 24.49 -34.74
C TRP A 6 -42.30 25.06 -36.15
N GLU A 7 -43.26 24.53 -36.91
CA GLU A 7 -43.67 25.10 -38.21
C GLU A 7 -44.23 26.54 -38.11
N VAL A 8 -44.66 26.97 -36.92
CA VAL A 8 -45.32 28.26 -36.72
C VAL A 8 -44.36 29.35 -36.22
N TYR A 9 -43.14 29.00 -35.80
CA TYR A 9 -42.17 29.95 -35.25
C TYR A 9 -40.91 29.99 -36.12
N LYS A 10 -40.82 30.98 -37.03
CA LYS A 10 -39.59 31.28 -37.79
C LYS A 10 -38.55 31.84 -36.85
N VAL A 11 -37.65 30.99 -36.38
CA VAL A 11 -36.57 31.37 -35.46
C VAL A 11 -35.37 31.72 -36.31
N ASN A 12 -34.81 32.92 -36.15
CA ASN A 12 -33.59 33.28 -36.86
C ASN A 12 -32.36 32.67 -36.16
N ARG A 13 -31.20 32.73 -36.82
CA ARG A 13 -29.91 32.26 -36.29
C ARG A 13 -29.65 32.70 -34.85
N ASN A 14 -29.83 34.00 -34.57
CA ASN A 14 -29.52 34.58 -33.26
C ASN A 14 -30.43 34.04 -32.17
N GLU A 15 -31.72 33.91 -32.45
CA GLU A 15 -32.71 33.41 -31.52
C GLU A 15 -32.54 31.90 -31.29
N TYR A 16 -32.13 31.14 -32.32
CA TYR A 16 -31.77 29.73 -32.19
C TYR A 16 -30.58 29.53 -31.25
N LEU A 17 -29.50 30.29 -31.47
CA LEU A 17 -28.29 30.24 -30.63
C LEU A 17 -28.56 30.69 -29.20
N GLU A 18 -29.42 31.69 -28.98
CA GLU A 18 -29.78 32.14 -27.63
C GLU A 18 -30.55 31.06 -26.85
N ILE A 19 -31.50 30.39 -27.51
CA ILE A 19 -32.26 29.29 -26.90
C ILE A 19 -31.31 28.13 -26.58
N LEU A 20 -30.41 27.79 -27.51
CA LEU A 20 -29.42 26.73 -27.33
C LEU A 20 -28.48 27.02 -26.15
N ASP A 21 -27.90 28.22 -26.07
CA ASP A 21 -27.04 28.64 -24.96
C ASP A 21 -27.78 28.53 -23.61
N ARG A 22 -29.02 29.02 -23.56
CA ARG A 22 -29.85 28.98 -22.35
C ARG A 22 -30.11 27.56 -21.88
N GLN A 23 -30.36 26.62 -22.79
CA GLN A 23 -30.56 25.20 -22.45
C GLN A 23 -29.24 24.53 -22.02
N LEU A 24 -28.12 24.91 -22.63
CA LEU A 24 -26.79 24.38 -22.33
C LEU A 24 -26.17 24.99 -21.05
N ARG A 25 -26.80 25.97 -20.38
CA ARG A 25 -26.32 26.54 -19.09
C ARG A 25 -26.08 25.51 -17.99
N ARG A 26 -26.69 24.32 -18.08
CA ARG A 26 -26.52 23.22 -17.12
C ARG A 26 -25.21 22.43 -17.32
N LEU A 27 -24.49 22.64 -18.42
CA LEU A 27 -23.20 22.03 -18.72
C LEU A 27 -22.02 22.86 -18.14
N PRO A 28 -20.84 22.24 -17.93
CA PRO A 28 -19.60 22.96 -17.63
C PRO A 28 -19.30 24.03 -18.68
N ALA A 29 -18.70 25.16 -18.27
CA ALA A 29 -18.46 26.30 -19.13
C ALA A 29 -17.66 25.95 -20.41
N ASP A 30 -16.63 25.09 -20.28
CA ASP A 30 -15.80 24.67 -21.41
C ASP A 30 -16.57 23.81 -22.44
N ASP A 31 -17.46 22.94 -21.97
CA ASP A 31 -18.26 22.06 -22.84
C ASP A 31 -19.38 22.86 -23.52
N ARG A 32 -19.94 23.86 -22.83
CA ARG A 32 -20.92 24.79 -23.39
C ARG A 32 -20.31 25.67 -24.49
N GLU A 33 -19.15 26.28 -24.26
CA GLU A 33 -18.53 27.18 -25.25
C GLU A 33 -18.18 26.42 -26.53
N LYS A 34 -17.61 25.21 -26.41
CA LYS A 34 -17.30 24.37 -27.58
C LYS A 34 -18.53 23.99 -28.39
N ALA A 35 -19.64 23.67 -27.72
CA ALA A 35 -20.89 23.39 -28.40
C ALA A 35 -21.41 24.66 -29.12
N MET A 36 -21.38 25.81 -28.45
CA MET A 36 -21.80 27.08 -29.04
C MET A 36 -20.94 27.50 -30.24
N GLU A 37 -19.63 27.28 -30.17
CA GLU A 37 -18.68 27.54 -31.27
C GLU A 37 -19.01 26.70 -32.50
N TYR A 38 -19.24 25.39 -32.34
CA TYR A 38 -19.63 24.50 -33.44
C TYR A 38 -20.90 24.96 -34.17
N TYR A 39 -21.95 25.33 -33.42
CA TYR A 39 -23.18 25.81 -34.03
C TYR A 39 -23.05 27.21 -34.63
N ARG A 40 -22.21 28.09 -34.06
CA ARG A 40 -21.89 29.39 -34.67
C ARG A 40 -21.23 29.18 -36.04
N GLU A 41 -20.20 28.33 -36.11
CA GLU A 41 -19.52 27.97 -37.35
C GLU A 41 -20.48 27.35 -38.37
N TYR A 42 -21.35 26.43 -37.96
CA TYR A 42 -22.34 25.82 -38.84
C TYR A 42 -23.26 26.86 -39.49
N PHE A 43 -23.75 27.84 -38.72
CA PHE A 43 -24.56 28.91 -39.29
C PHE A 43 -23.74 29.96 -40.08
N ASP A 44 -22.45 30.13 -39.79
CA ASP A 44 -21.55 30.96 -40.60
C ASP A 44 -21.27 30.34 -41.97
N GLU A 45 -21.12 29.00 -42.03
CA GLU A 45 -20.93 28.24 -43.28
C GLU A 45 -22.18 28.25 -44.16
N ALA A 46 -23.38 28.18 -43.56
CA ALA A 46 -24.64 28.31 -44.29
C ALA A 46 -24.82 29.71 -44.90
N GLY A 47 -24.31 30.73 -44.23
CA GLY A 47 -24.40 32.13 -44.67
C GLY A 47 -25.81 32.73 -44.59
N PRO A 48 -25.94 34.05 -44.76
CA PRO A 48 -27.19 34.80 -44.53
C PRO A 48 -28.34 34.41 -45.49
N GLU A 49 -28.03 33.78 -46.63
CA GLU A 49 -29.03 33.35 -47.61
C GLU A 49 -29.68 31.99 -47.26
N GLN A 50 -29.06 31.19 -46.38
CA GLN A 50 -29.54 29.83 -46.04
C GLN A 50 -29.81 29.63 -44.54
N GLU A 51 -29.88 30.71 -43.75
CA GLU A 51 -30.15 30.63 -42.31
C GLU A 51 -31.49 29.93 -42.00
N GLU A 52 -32.54 30.19 -42.78
CA GLU A 52 -33.85 29.55 -42.57
C GLU A 52 -33.79 28.03 -42.84
N ALA A 53 -33.04 27.61 -43.86
CA ALA A 53 -32.87 26.19 -44.18
C ALA A 53 -32.00 25.47 -43.13
N ALA A 54 -30.97 26.14 -42.62
CA ALA A 54 -30.10 25.60 -41.57
C ALA A 54 -30.87 25.39 -40.25
N VAL A 55 -31.79 26.29 -39.90
CA VAL A 55 -32.66 26.12 -38.71
C VAL A 55 -33.65 24.97 -38.91
N GLU A 56 -34.19 24.79 -40.10
CA GLU A 56 -35.10 23.68 -40.42
C GLU A 56 -34.39 22.32 -40.38
N GLU A 57 -33.16 22.25 -40.90
CA GLU A 57 -32.33 21.05 -40.88
C GLU A 57 -31.92 20.62 -39.47
N LEU A 58 -31.56 21.60 -38.62
CA LEU A 58 -31.18 21.35 -37.23
C LEU A 58 -32.37 21.00 -36.32
N GLY A 59 -33.58 21.44 -36.67
CA GLY A 59 -34.80 21.11 -35.93
C GLY A 59 -34.99 21.96 -34.66
N ASP A 60 -35.50 21.36 -33.58
CA ASP A 60 -35.79 22.10 -32.33
C ASP A 60 -34.51 22.28 -31.49
N PRO A 61 -34.07 23.53 -31.19
CA PRO A 61 -32.87 23.80 -30.40
C PRO A 61 -32.92 23.19 -29.00
N ARG A 62 -34.11 22.96 -28.44
CA ARG A 62 -34.29 22.32 -27.13
C ARG A 62 -34.01 20.83 -27.19
N GLU A 63 -34.41 20.16 -28.27
CA GLU A 63 -34.10 18.74 -28.47
C GLU A 63 -32.61 18.54 -28.73
N VAL A 64 -32.02 19.39 -29.57
CA VAL A 64 -30.58 19.38 -29.83
C VAL A 64 -29.78 19.55 -28.54
N ALA A 65 -30.13 20.53 -27.70
CA ALA A 65 -29.50 20.72 -26.39
C ALA A 65 -29.61 19.48 -25.50
N ARG A 66 -30.78 18.84 -25.48
CA ARG A 66 -31.03 17.64 -24.67
C ARG A 66 -30.19 16.44 -25.14
N GLN A 67 -30.02 16.28 -26.44
CA GLN A 67 -29.18 15.22 -27.02
C GLN A 67 -27.70 15.46 -26.68
N LEU A 68 -27.21 16.70 -26.79
CA LEU A 68 -25.85 17.07 -26.38
C LEU A 68 -25.58 16.79 -24.90
N ILE A 69 -26.48 17.24 -24.02
CA ILE A 69 -26.36 17.02 -22.57
C ILE A 69 -26.30 15.51 -22.25
N THR A 70 -27.16 14.73 -22.89
CA THR A 70 -27.24 13.27 -22.65
C THR A 70 -26.00 12.56 -23.18
N GLY A 71 -25.53 12.90 -24.39
CA GLY A 71 -24.33 12.32 -24.99
C GLY A 71 -23.07 12.60 -24.20
N LEU A 72 -22.92 13.83 -23.68
CA LEU A 72 -21.80 14.20 -22.81
C LEU A 72 -21.87 13.53 -21.43
N ALA A 73 -23.06 13.40 -20.85
CA ALA A 73 -23.25 12.70 -19.58
C ALA A 73 -22.88 11.21 -19.69
N VAL A 74 -23.29 10.53 -20.76
CA VAL A 74 -22.93 9.13 -21.01
C VAL A 74 -21.42 8.98 -21.21
N LYS A 75 -20.79 9.89 -21.97
CA LYS A 75 -19.33 9.90 -22.18
C LYS A 75 -18.52 10.12 -20.89
N LYS A 76 -19.02 10.94 -19.96
CA LYS A 76 -18.38 11.13 -18.63
C LYS A 76 -18.60 9.96 -17.67
N LEU A 77 -19.67 9.19 -17.82
CA LEU A 77 -19.89 7.97 -17.03
C LEU A 77 -18.95 6.84 -17.47
N ASP A 78 -18.63 6.77 -18.77
CA ASP A 78 -17.71 5.78 -19.34
C ASP A 78 -16.23 6.17 -19.16
N GLN A 79 -15.95 7.46 -19.00
CA GLN A 79 -14.62 7.99 -18.64
C GLN A 79 -14.67 8.71 -17.29
N PRO A 80 -14.46 7.99 -16.16
CA PRO A 80 -14.33 8.65 -14.87
C PRO A 80 -13.18 9.66 -14.93
N GLU A 81 -13.52 10.95 -14.82
CA GLU A 81 -12.55 12.04 -14.75
C GLU A 81 -11.54 11.80 -13.62
N LYS A 82 -10.38 11.27 -13.99
CA LYS A 82 -9.11 11.38 -13.28
C LYS A 82 -7.99 11.56 -14.29
N SER A 83 -8.08 12.55 -15.19
CA SER A 83 -7.09 12.65 -16.28
C SER A 83 -5.91 13.61 -16.00
N ALA A 84 -6.06 14.67 -15.21
CA ALA A 84 -4.91 15.57 -14.95
C ALA A 84 -3.98 15.08 -13.82
N LYS A 85 -4.51 14.41 -12.78
CA LYS A 85 -3.69 13.91 -11.65
C LYS A 85 -3.01 12.57 -11.91
N LYS A 86 -3.48 11.78 -12.89
CA LYS A 86 -2.90 10.47 -13.22
C LYS A 86 -1.57 10.59 -13.94
N GLY A 87 -1.38 11.55 -14.85
CA GLY A 87 -0.12 11.73 -15.57
C GLY A 87 1.03 12.15 -14.65
N LEU A 88 0.78 13.16 -13.79
CA LEU A 88 1.75 13.61 -12.81
C LEU A 88 1.99 12.58 -11.70
N SER A 89 0.95 11.86 -11.26
CA SER A 89 1.09 10.75 -10.30
C SER A 89 1.80 9.55 -10.91
N ALA A 90 1.62 9.26 -12.20
CA ALA A 90 2.33 8.18 -12.88
C ALA A 90 3.79 8.55 -13.10
N LEU A 91 4.10 9.78 -13.53
CA LEU A 91 5.47 10.29 -13.60
C LEU A 91 6.15 10.33 -12.23
N TRP A 92 5.46 10.79 -11.19
CA TRP A 92 5.98 10.72 -9.81
C TRP A 92 6.22 9.28 -9.37
N VAL A 93 5.32 8.36 -9.66
CA VAL A 93 5.49 6.93 -9.34
C VAL A 93 6.59 6.28 -10.18
N ILE A 94 6.78 6.68 -11.43
CA ILE A 94 7.86 6.20 -12.31
C ILE A 94 9.22 6.73 -11.84
N ILE A 95 9.32 8.02 -11.47
CA ILE A 95 10.51 8.61 -10.86
C ILE A 95 10.82 7.91 -9.53
N LEU A 96 9.80 7.72 -8.70
CA LEU A 96 9.92 7.00 -7.43
C LEU A 96 10.25 5.53 -7.64
N ALA A 97 9.80 4.89 -8.73
CA ALA A 97 10.12 3.51 -9.07
C ALA A 97 11.55 3.37 -9.62
N ILE A 98 12.03 4.31 -10.43
CA ILE A 98 13.42 4.37 -10.91
C ILE A 98 14.37 4.63 -9.75
N PHE A 99 13.97 5.42 -8.75
CA PHE A 99 14.73 5.59 -7.52
C PHE A 99 14.55 4.41 -6.56
N ALA A 100 13.36 3.80 -6.47
CA ALA A 100 13.14 2.64 -5.62
C ALA A 100 13.74 1.35 -6.18
N ALA A 101 14.05 1.26 -7.48
CA ALA A 101 14.70 0.11 -8.09
C ALA A 101 16.16 -0.10 -7.59
N PRO A 102 17.05 0.91 -7.60
CA PRO A 102 18.40 0.79 -7.07
C PRO A 102 18.44 0.75 -5.55
N PHE A 103 17.42 1.23 -4.83
CA PHE A 103 17.37 1.17 -3.36
C PHE A 103 16.58 -0.02 -2.81
N GLY A 104 15.60 -0.53 -3.56
CA GLY A 104 14.74 -1.64 -3.14
C GLY A 104 15.49 -2.97 -3.09
N LEU A 105 16.40 -3.21 -4.05
CA LEU A 105 17.22 -4.41 -4.07
C LEU A 105 18.24 -4.43 -2.91
N PRO A 106 19.05 -3.35 -2.68
CA PRO A 106 19.95 -3.28 -1.54
C PRO A 106 19.22 -3.23 -0.20
N LEU A 107 18.05 -2.62 -0.12
CA LEU A 107 17.25 -2.59 1.11
C LEU A 107 16.70 -3.98 1.44
N ALA A 108 16.20 -4.73 0.46
CA ALA A 108 15.77 -6.12 0.65
C ALA A 108 16.96 -7.00 1.08
N PHE A 109 18.11 -6.84 0.44
CA PHE A 109 19.33 -7.57 0.78
C PHE A 109 19.85 -7.17 2.17
N GLY A 110 19.80 -5.88 2.52
CA GLY A 110 20.20 -5.35 3.82
C GLY A 110 19.32 -5.88 4.95
N VAL A 111 18.00 -5.89 4.76
CA VAL A 111 17.07 -6.50 5.74
C VAL A 111 17.33 -7.99 5.89
N ALA A 112 17.58 -8.72 4.79
CA ALA A 112 17.93 -10.14 4.84
C ALA A 112 19.25 -10.38 5.61
N LEU A 113 20.28 -9.56 5.36
CA LEU A 113 21.56 -9.62 6.07
C LEU A 113 21.41 -9.31 7.56
N VAL A 114 20.60 -8.30 7.92
CA VAL A 114 20.34 -7.97 9.33
C VAL A 114 19.61 -9.10 10.04
N ILE A 115 18.63 -9.73 9.39
CA ILE A 115 17.94 -10.90 9.95
C ILE A 115 18.90 -12.08 10.10
N MET A 116 19.76 -12.33 9.11
CA MET A 116 20.77 -13.39 9.16
C MET A 116 21.79 -13.15 10.28
N ALA A 117 22.29 -11.92 10.42
CA ALA A 117 23.20 -11.52 11.49
C ALA A 117 22.54 -11.65 12.86
N ALA A 118 21.29 -11.19 13.01
CA ALA A 118 20.54 -11.33 14.25
C ALA A 118 20.32 -12.81 14.63
N CYS A 119 20.01 -13.67 13.66
CA CYS A 119 19.92 -15.12 13.86
C CYS A 119 21.27 -15.71 14.29
N LEU A 120 22.37 -15.29 13.68
CA LEU A 120 23.71 -15.76 14.03
C LEU A 120 24.10 -15.32 15.44
N CYS A 121 23.88 -14.04 15.78
CA CYS A 121 24.12 -13.52 17.13
C CYS A 121 23.29 -14.27 18.18
N ALA A 122 22.01 -14.53 17.90
CA ALA A 122 21.15 -15.32 18.79
C ALA A 122 21.66 -16.76 18.93
N ALA A 123 22.10 -17.40 17.84
CA ALA A 123 22.66 -18.74 17.87
C ALA A 123 23.96 -18.81 18.67
N LEU A 124 24.86 -17.84 18.49
CA LEU A 124 26.11 -17.72 19.25
C LEU A 124 25.83 -17.47 20.73
N PHE A 125 24.89 -16.58 21.05
CA PHE A 125 24.50 -16.30 22.43
C PHE A 125 23.95 -17.55 23.13
N VAL A 126 23.09 -18.31 22.44
CA VAL A 126 22.63 -19.61 22.92
C VAL A 126 23.81 -20.59 23.07
N GLY A 127 24.74 -20.62 22.12
CA GLY A 127 25.95 -21.44 22.18
C GLY A 127 26.82 -21.12 23.39
N CYS A 128 27.04 -19.84 23.70
CA CYS A 128 27.78 -19.40 24.88
C CYS A 128 27.09 -19.83 26.18
N ILE A 129 25.77 -19.72 26.25
CA ILE A 129 24.99 -20.16 27.42
C ILE A 129 25.06 -21.69 27.58
N LEU A 130 24.98 -22.44 26.48
CA LEU A 130 25.13 -23.90 26.49
C LEU A 130 26.51 -24.30 27.01
N LEU A 131 27.58 -23.69 26.47
CA LEU A 131 28.95 -23.91 26.92
C LEU A 131 29.15 -23.55 28.40
N ALA A 132 28.65 -22.39 28.83
CA ALA A 132 28.71 -21.97 30.23
C ALA A 132 27.99 -22.96 31.16
N GLY A 133 26.83 -23.49 30.75
CA GLY A 133 26.13 -24.53 31.48
C GLY A 133 26.94 -25.83 31.60
N VAL A 134 27.58 -26.28 30.51
CA VAL A 134 28.45 -27.47 30.53
C VAL A 134 29.67 -27.26 31.44
N CYS A 135 30.32 -26.09 31.37
CA CYS A 135 31.44 -25.74 32.24
C CYS A 135 31.03 -25.67 33.71
N LEU A 136 29.85 -25.13 34.02
CA LEU A 136 29.31 -25.10 35.39
C LEU A 136 29.04 -26.51 35.93
N ILE A 137 28.52 -27.42 35.09
CA ILE A 137 28.30 -28.82 35.48
C ILE A 137 29.63 -29.54 35.71
N ALA A 138 30.60 -29.38 34.80
CA ALA A 138 31.92 -30.00 34.93
C ALA A 138 32.70 -29.44 36.13
N GLY A 139 32.68 -28.12 36.33
CA GLY A 139 33.31 -27.45 37.47
C GLY A 139 32.63 -27.82 38.79
N GLY A 140 31.30 -27.94 38.81
CA GLY A 140 30.54 -28.42 39.96
C GLY A 140 30.83 -29.89 40.29
N ALA A 141 30.98 -30.76 39.29
CA ALA A 141 31.36 -32.15 39.51
C ALA A 141 32.78 -32.29 40.07
N LEU A 142 33.72 -31.47 39.58
CA LEU A 142 35.08 -31.43 40.10
C LEU A 142 35.12 -30.86 41.53
N SER A 143 34.35 -29.82 41.83
CA SER A 143 34.29 -29.27 43.19
C SER A 143 33.67 -30.25 44.20
N VAL A 144 32.75 -31.12 43.76
CA VAL A 144 32.23 -32.24 44.55
C VAL A 144 33.32 -33.28 44.86
N LEU A 145 34.12 -33.68 43.86
CA LEU A 145 35.23 -34.62 44.06
C LEU A 145 36.32 -34.05 45.00
N VAL A 146 36.69 -32.79 44.80
CA VAL A 146 37.64 -32.07 45.66
C VAL A 146 37.06 -31.88 47.07
N GLY A 147 35.75 -31.64 47.19
CA GLY A 147 35.04 -31.59 48.46
C GLY A 147 35.11 -32.89 49.25
N ILE A 148 34.96 -34.05 48.59
CA ILE A 148 35.09 -35.37 49.23
C ILE A 148 36.51 -35.59 49.75
N TYR A 149 37.53 -35.16 49.01
CA TYR A 149 38.93 -35.23 49.47
C TYR A 149 39.19 -34.31 50.67
N LEU A 150 38.67 -33.08 50.64
CA LEU A 150 38.74 -32.12 51.74
C LEU A 150 37.98 -32.57 52.99
N LEU A 151 37.01 -33.49 52.88
CA LEU A 151 36.22 -33.99 54.01
C LEU A 151 37.09 -34.65 55.09
N PHE A 152 38.20 -35.28 54.67
CA PHE A 152 39.16 -35.93 55.58
C PHE A 152 40.16 -34.97 56.23
N MET A 153 40.31 -33.75 55.70
CA MET A 153 41.25 -32.74 56.19
C MET A 153 40.54 -31.60 56.94
N GLN A 154 39.40 -31.13 56.43
CA GLN A 154 38.64 -30.01 56.97
C GLN A 154 37.14 -30.14 56.60
N PRO A 155 36.32 -30.81 57.44
CA PRO A 155 34.95 -31.22 57.08
C PRO A 155 33.99 -30.05 56.86
N ALA A 156 34.20 -28.92 57.55
CA ALA A 156 33.38 -27.72 57.37
C ALA A 156 33.54 -27.09 55.97
N GLY A 157 34.78 -27.05 55.45
CA GLY A 157 35.06 -26.54 54.10
C GLY A 157 34.54 -27.47 53.01
N ALA A 158 34.59 -28.78 53.24
CA ALA A 158 34.07 -29.80 52.34
C ALA A 158 32.54 -29.71 52.15
N LEU A 159 31.76 -29.56 53.23
CA LEU A 159 30.31 -29.40 53.13
C LEU A 159 29.92 -28.12 52.36
N ALA A 160 30.62 -27.01 52.62
CA ALA A 160 30.36 -25.75 51.93
C ALA A 160 30.66 -25.86 50.42
N ASN A 161 31.75 -26.53 50.04
CA ASN A 161 32.14 -26.69 48.64
C ASN A 161 31.21 -27.66 47.88
N LEU A 162 30.75 -28.72 48.55
CA LEU A 162 29.72 -29.64 48.03
C LEU A 162 28.39 -28.92 47.78
N GLY A 163 27.94 -28.11 48.73
CA GLY A 163 26.71 -27.31 48.59
C GLY A 163 26.79 -26.30 47.46
N LEU A 164 27.92 -25.61 47.32
CA LEU A 164 28.16 -24.65 46.24
C LEU A 164 28.17 -25.33 44.87
N GLY A 165 28.81 -26.50 44.75
CA GLY A 165 28.81 -27.31 43.53
C GLY A 165 27.42 -27.76 43.10
N LEU A 166 26.59 -28.19 44.05
CA LEU A 166 25.21 -28.60 43.79
C LEU A 166 24.32 -27.40 43.36
N MET A 167 24.47 -26.24 44.01
CA MET A 167 23.74 -25.04 43.61
C MET A 167 24.13 -24.56 42.21
N CYS A 168 25.44 -24.54 41.90
CA CYS A 168 25.92 -24.14 40.57
C CYS A 168 25.45 -25.08 39.46
N THR A 169 25.46 -26.40 39.70
CA THR A 169 24.94 -27.38 38.71
C THR A 169 23.42 -27.25 38.53
N GLY A 170 22.66 -27.07 39.63
CA GLY A 170 21.22 -26.81 39.57
C GLY A 170 20.84 -25.55 38.80
N ILE A 171 21.55 -24.43 39.05
CA ILE A 171 21.34 -23.16 38.33
C ILE A 171 21.71 -23.33 36.85
N GLY A 172 22.82 -24.02 36.55
CA GLY A 172 23.23 -24.31 35.17
C GLY A 172 22.14 -25.03 34.37
N ILE A 173 21.52 -26.07 34.93
CA ILE A 173 20.45 -26.83 34.27
C ILE A 173 19.18 -25.97 34.07
N LEU A 174 18.81 -25.14 35.04
CA LEU A 174 17.67 -24.21 34.93
C LEU A 174 17.86 -23.18 33.82
N VAL A 175 19.06 -22.60 33.73
CA VAL A 175 19.42 -21.62 32.69
C VAL A 175 19.40 -22.28 31.30
N LEU A 176 19.92 -23.51 31.16
CA LEU A 176 19.84 -24.28 29.93
C LEU A 176 18.38 -24.52 29.49
N TYR A 177 17.54 -24.97 30.41
CA TYR A 177 16.13 -25.24 30.13
C TYR A 177 15.35 -23.97 29.75
N ALA A 178 15.55 -22.88 30.49
CA ALA A 178 14.94 -21.58 30.21
C ALA A 178 15.36 -21.07 28.83
N SER A 179 16.64 -21.21 28.47
CA SER A 179 17.18 -20.75 27.18
C SER A 179 16.58 -21.51 26.00
N ILE A 180 16.45 -22.83 26.08
CA ILE A 180 15.84 -23.65 25.02
C ILE A 180 14.36 -23.30 24.85
N LYS A 181 13.64 -23.12 25.95
CA LYS A 181 12.22 -22.75 25.92
C LYS A 181 12.01 -21.37 25.32
N MET A 182 12.86 -20.41 25.69
CA MET A 182 12.80 -19.03 25.18
C MET A 182 13.19 -18.95 23.70
N GLY A 183 14.22 -19.69 23.26
CA GLY A 183 14.59 -19.81 21.85
C GLY A 183 13.46 -20.38 20.98
N LYS A 184 12.81 -21.46 21.44
CA LYS A 184 11.64 -22.05 20.76
C LYS A 184 10.45 -21.09 20.71
N TRP A 185 10.23 -20.31 21.77
CA TRP A 185 9.15 -19.32 21.81
C TRP A 185 9.40 -18.16 20.85
N CYS A 186 10.63 -17.65 20.82
CA CYS A 186 11.03 -16.56 19.92
C CYS A 186 10.91 -16.98 18.44
N GLY A 187 11.35 -18.20 18.10
CA GLY A 187 11.19 -18.75 16.75
C GLY A 187 9.74 -18.94 16.32
N ARG A 188 8.84 -19.35 17.23
CA ARG A 188 7.39 -19.41 16.94
C ARG A 188 6.77 -18.02 16.74
N ARG A 189 7.17 -17.04 17.54
CA ARG A 189 6.70 -15.65 17.39
C ARG A 189 7.15 -15.05 16.07
N LEU A 190 8.42 -15.25 15.70
CA LEU A 190 8.98 -14.75 14.44
C LEU A 190 8.31 -15.41 13.22
N SER A 191 8.15 -16.73 13.23
CA SER A 191 7.46 -17.44 12.15
C SER A 191 5.97 -17.10 12.05
N ALA A 192 5.28 -16.86 13.17
CA ALA A 192 3.89 -16.40 13.17
C ALA A 192 3.74 -14.98 12.61
N TRP A 193 4.68 -14.09 12.93
CA TRP A 193 4.70 -12.72 12.42
C TRP A 193 4.99 -12.67 10.91
N LEU A 194 5.94 -13.47 10.44
CA LEU A 194 6.26 -13.64 9.02
C LEU A 194 5.07 -14.20 8.24
N LYS A 195 4.40 -15.24 8.76
CA LYS A 195 3.18 -15.79 8.14
C LYS A 195 2.06 -14.75 8.03
N LYS A 196 1.85 -13.94 9.08
CA LYS A 196 0.86 -12.84 9.04
C LYS A 196 1.21 -11.77 8.01
N ARG A 197 2.48 -11.39 7.88
CA ARG A 197 2.94 -10.42 6.86
C ARG A 197 2.80 -10.95 5.43
N LEU A 198 3.11 -12.22 5.21
CA LEU A 198 2.96 -12.87 3.90
C LEU A 198 1.49 -13.07 3.50
N ALA A 199 0.60 -13.37 4.46
CA ALA A 199 -0.84 -13.50 4.21
C ALA A 199 -1.49 -12.15 3.85
N LYS A 200 -1.02 -11.04 4.44
CA LYS A 200 -1.56 -9.70 4.20
C LYS A 200 -1.17 -9.13 2.82
N ASN A 201 -0.13 -9.64 2.18
CA ASN A 201 0.32 -9.16 0.86
C ASN A 201 -0.32 -9.93 -0.32
N LYS A 202 -1.22 -10.88 -0.04
CA LYS A 202 -1.91 -11.71 -1.03
C LYS A 202 -3.42 -11.40 -1.18
N GLY A 203 -3.93 -10.40 -0.48
CA GLY A 203 -5.32 -9.90 -0.60
C GLY A 203 -5.30 -8.40 -0.78
#